data_AF-A0A7S1KAQ4-F1
#
_entry.id   AF-A0A7S1KAQ4-F1
#
_cell.length_a   1.000
_cell.length_b   1.000
_cell.length_c   1.000
_cell.angle_alpha   90.00
_cell.angle_beta   90.00
_cell.angle_gamma   90.00
#
_symmetry.space_group_name_H-M   'P 1'
#
loop_
_entity.id
_entity.type
_entity.pdbx_description
1 polymer ?
#
loop_
_entity_poly.entity_id
_entity_poly.type
_entity_poly.pdbx_seq_one_letter_code
_entity_poly.pdbx_strand_id
1 'polypeptide(L)'
;AGRERKRERGGQDPMWRRSLSSFGFSGQALHSCFFPRTSVCTRPFATSMKEKVVSVLYKGGAAGRENKRILGCVENELGLRSFVESKGAEFVVTSSKDYPNSTLDKHLPDATVVISQPFWPAYITAERVAKAPNLKLAITAGVGSDHVDLAAACEKNITVAEVTGSNVVSVAEHVVMMILSLVRNYLPSHEIATSGGGDIAECA
;
A
#
# COMPACT_ATOMS: atom_id res chain seq x y z
N ALA A 1 8.54 55.62 -9.36
CA ALA A 1 7.78 55.68 -8.09
C ALA A 1 6.34 55.23 -8.35
N GLY A 2 5.94 54.07 -7.85
CA GLY A 2 4.59 53.54 -8.00
C GLY A 2 4.41 52.30 -7.16
N ARG A 3 3.82 52.48 -5.97
CA ARG A 3 3.78 51.55 -4.84
C ARG A 3 3.07 50.23 -5.12
N GLU A 4 3.77 49.16 -4.75
CA GLU A 4 3.30 47.81 -4.49
C GLU A 4 2.25 47.83 -3.35
N ARG A 5 1.04 47.30 -3.60
CA ARG A 5 0.02 47.08 -2.55
C ARG A 5 -0.05 45.59 -2.23
N LYS A 6 0.57 45.18 -1.11
CA LYS A 6 0.27 43.92 -0.44
C LYS A 6 -1.21 43.90 -0.06
N ARG A 7 -1.97 42.92 -0.56
CA ARG A 7 -3.29 42.56 -0.03
C ARG A 7 -3.10 41.39 0.93
N GLU A 8 -3.10 41.69 2.21
CA GLU A 8 -3.42 40.72 3.25
C GLU A 8 -4.92 40.40 3.15
N ARG A 9 -5.27 39.12 3.08
CA ARG A 9 -6.63 38.63 3.34
C ARG A 9 -6.53 37.44 4.27
N GLY A 10 -7.29 37.56 5.36
CA GLY A 10 -7.11 36.83 6.59
C GLY A 10 -7.39 35.33 6.45
N GLY A 11 -6.63 34.57 7.24
CA GLY A 11 -6.90 33.16 7.48
C GLY A 11 -8.27 33.00 8.12
N GLN A 12 -9.14 32.28 7.43
CA GLN A 12 -10.33 31.71 8.04
C GLN A 12 -9.90 30.44 8.76
N ASP A 13 -9.97 30.48 10.08
CA ASP A 13 -9.75 29.33 10.95
C ASP A 13 -10.93 28.35 10.80
N PRO A 14 -10.71 27.08 10.43
CA PRO A 14 -11.80 26.16 10.14
C PRO A 14 -12.60 25.78 11.40
N MET A 15 -13.93 25.71 11.20
CA MET A 15 -15.04 25.55 12.15
C MET A 15 -15.07 24.22 12.95
N TRP A 16 -13.93 23.62 13.28
CA TRP A 16 -13.87 22.38 14.08
C TRP A 16 -13.15 22.52 15.43
N ARG A 17 -12.63 23.72 15.76
CA ARG A 17 -11.96 24.02 17.05
C ARG A 17 -12.85 24.61 18.15
N ARG A 18 -14.14 24.24 18.23
CA ARG A 18 -15.02 24.62 19.35
C ARG A 18 -15.75 23.41 19.94
N SER A 19 -15.10 22.70 20.85
CA SER A 19 -15.76 21.85 21.85
C SER A 19 -14.78 21.42 22.94
N LEU A 20 -14.29 22.37 23.73
CA LEU A 20 -13.63 22.07 25.02
C LEU A 20 -13.85 23.26 25.96
N SER A 21 -14.99 23.29 26.65
CA SER A 21 -15.15 23.95 27.96
C SER A 21 -16.60 23.91 28.42
N SER A 22 -16.99 22.87 29.15
CA SER A 22 -18.06 22.95 30.15
C SER A 22 -18.18 21.60 30.85
N PHE A 23 -17.80 21.58 32.13
CA PHE A 23 -18.51 20.99 33.26
C PHE A 23 -17.51 20.65 34.37
N GLY A 24 -17.47 21.54 35.36
CA GLY A 24 -16.82 21.30 36.64
C GLY A 24 -17.84 20.84 37.68
N PHE A 25 -17.30 20.06 38.62
CA PHE A 25 -17.78 19.77 39.98
C PHE A 25 -19.06 18.93 40.19
N SER A 26 -18.90 17.75 40.78
CA SER A 26 -19.09 17.59 42.24
C SER A 26 -18.58 16.23 42.69
N GLY A 27 -17.90 16.19 43.83
CA GLY A 27 -17.53 14.94 44.50
C GLY A 27 -18.67 14.46 45.37
N GLN A 28 -18.84 13.14 45.45
CA GLN A 28 -19.13 12.42 46.69
C GLN A 28 -18.95 10.92 46.50
N ALA A 29 -18.42 10.30 47.55
CA ALA A 29 -18.07 8.90 47.67
C ALA A 29 -19.31 7.98 47.68
N LEU A 30 -19.13 6.71 47.30
CA LEU A 30 -19.31 5.54 48.16
C LEU A 30 -19.37 4.24 47.34
N HIS A 31 -19.00 3.16 48.03
CA HIS A 31 -19.14 1.74 47.70
C HIS A 31 -18.06 1.07 46.85
N SER A 32 -17.19 0.41 47.62
CA SER A 32 -16.31 -0.69 47.26
C SER A 32 -17.05 -1.80 46.50
N CYS A 33 -16.88 -1.84 45.18
CA CYS A 33 -17.14 -3.02 44.38
C CYS A 33 -15.85 -3.84 44.26
N PHE A 34 -15.88 -4.99 44.93
CA PHE A 34 -14.90 -6.06 44.89
C PHE A 34 -14.73 -6.55 43.44
N PHE A 35 -13.66 -6.12 42.76
CA PHE A 35 -13.30 -6.67 41.45
C PHE A 35 -12.46 -7.93 41.65
N PRO A 36 -12.80 -9.07 40.99
CA PRO A 36 -11.96 -10.24 41.05
C PRO A 36 -10.64 -9.94 40.36
N ARG A 37 -9.55 -10.28 41.05
CA ARG A 37 -8.16 -10.18 40.60
C ARG A 37 -8.04 -10.87 39.24
N THR A 38 -8.00 -10.10 38.15
CA THR A 38 -7.63 -10.61 36.85
C THR A 38 -6.19 -11.09 36.95
N SER A 39 -6.01 -12.42 36.97
CA SER A 39 -4.71 -13.01 36.72
C SER A 39 -4.32 -12.59 35.31
N VAL A 40 -3.46 -11.58 35.20
CA VAL A 40 -2.74 -11.30 33.96
C VAL A 40 -1.93 -12.57 33.69
N CYS A 41 -2.46 -13.42 32.83
CA CYS A 41 -1.73 -14.55 32.28
C CYS A 41 -0.70 -13.93 31.34
N THR A 42 0.43 -13.49 31.90
CA THR A 42 1.64 -13.24 31.12
C THR A 42 2.06 -14.58 30.56
N ARG A 43 1.49 -14.95 29.41
CA ARG A 43 2.09 -16.01 28.59
C ARG A 43 3.54 -15.59 28.39
N PRO A 44 4.52 -16.43 28.73
CA PRO A 44 5.91 -16.13 28.40
C PRO A 44 5.95 -15.89 26.89
N PHE A 45 6.42 -14.70 26.49
CA PHE A 45 6.62 -14.33 25.11
C PHE A 45 7.55 -15.39 24.51
N ALA A 46 6.98 -16.25 23.66
CA ALA A 46 7.72 -17.33 23.04
C ALA A 46 8.96 -16.75 22.35
N THR A 47 10.08 -17.43 22.57
CA THR A 47 11.40 -17.17 22.00
C THR A 47 11.33 -16.57 20.58
N SER A 48 11.86 -15.35 20.48
CA SER A 48 12.00 -14.49 19.30
C SER A 48 12.26 -15.23 17.98
N MET A 49 11.19 -15.60 17.27
CA MET A 49 11.28 -15.93 15.85
C MET A 49 11.72 -14.67 15.10
N LYS A 50 12.75 -14.76 14.28
CA LYS A 50 13.23 -13.65 13.45
C LYS A 50 12.14 -13.32 12.43
N GLU A 51 11.52 -12.14 12.56
CA GLU A 51 10.46 -11.68 11.67
C GLU A 51 11.01 -11.60 10.22
N LYS A 52 10.22 -12.06 9.25
CA LYS A 52 10.61 -12.14 7.84
C LYS A 52 9.56 -11.47 6.98
N VAL A 53 10.00 -10.48 6.22
CA VAL A 53 9.18 -9.73 5.28
C VAL A 53 9.57 -10.15 3.85
N VAL A 54 8.60 -10.66 3.10
CA VAL A 54 8.77 -11.01 1.68
C VAL A 54 8.03 -9.99 0.84
N SER A 55 8.74 -9.23 0.02
CA SER A 55 8.17 -8.27 -0.92
C SER A 55 8.28 -8.79 -2.35
N VAL A 56 7.14 -8.87 -3.02
CA VAL A 56 7.03 -9.29 -4.42
C VAL A 56 6.81 -8.07 -5.29
N LEU A 57 7.80 -7.74 -6.12
CA LEU A 57 7.80 -6.55 -6.98
C LEU A 57 8.18 -6.89 -8.43
N TYR A 58 7.79 -6.05 -9.39
CA TYR A 58 8.28 -6.18 -10.77
C TYR A 58 9.76 -5.78 -10.89
N LYS A 59 10.44 -6.26 -11.93
CA LYS A 59 11.80 -5.83 -12.26
C LYS A 59 11.77 -4.47 -12.96
N GLY A 60 12.45 -3.47 -12.40
CA GLY A 60 12.54 -2.14 -12.99
C GLY A 60 13.60 -2.04 -14.09
N GLY A 61 14.55 -2.98 -14.16
CA GLY A 61 15.58 -3.01 -15.20
C GLY A 61 16.48 -1.78 -15.15
N ALA A 62 16.90 -1.27 -16.31
CA ALA A 62 17.73 -0.07 -16.40
C ALA A 62 17.02 1.16 -15.78
N ALA A 63 15.74 1.35 -16.08
CA ALA A 63 14.95 2.47 -15.56
C ALA A 63 14.89 2.50 -14.02
N GLY A 64 14.72 1.33 -13.39
CA GLY A 64 14.71 1.23 -11.92
C GLY A 64 16.08 1.54 -11.29
N ARG A 65 17.18 1.22 -11.97
CA ARG A 65 18.55 1.53 -11.49
C ARG A 65 18.88 3.00 -11.63
N GLU A 66 18.49 3.60 -12.74
CA GLU A 66 18.75 5.01 -13.07
C GLU A 66 17.86 5.96 -12.27
N ASN A 67 16.59 5.61 -12.07
CA ASN A 67 15.62 6.46 -11.39
C ASN A 67 15.21 5.88 -10.03
N LYS A 68 15.83 6.40 -8.96
CA LYS A 68 15.53 6.02 -7.57
C LYS A 68 14.13 6.40 -7.08
N ARG A 69 13.36 7.18 -7.84
CA ARG A 69 11.95 7.47 -7.52
C ARG A 69 11.00 6.34 -7.91
N ILE A 70 11.44 5.36 -8.72
CA ILE A 70 10.63 4.19 -9.07
C ILE A 70 10.70 3.19 -7.92
N LEU A 71 9.99 3.48 -6.83
CA LEU A 71 10.06 2.69 -5.60
C LEU A 71 9.48 1.27 -5.74
N GLY A 72 8.49 1.09 -6.61
CA GLY A 72 7.71 -0.14 -6.78
C GLY A 72 8.45 -1.31 -7.45
N CYS A 73 9.76 -1.23 -7.66
CA CYS A 73 10.53 -2.28 -8.34
C CYS A 73 11.54 -2.97 -7.42
N VAL A 74 12.01 -4.15 -7.82
CA VAL A 74 13.00 -4.96 -7.07
C VAL A 74 14.27 -4.16 -6.75
N GLU A 75 14.70 -3.26 -7.63
CA GLU A 75 15.95 -2.50 -7.47
C GLU A 75 15.89 -1.38 -6.41
N ASN A 76 14.68 -0.89 -6.09
CA ASN A 76 14.48 0.20 -5.13
C ASN A 76 13.65 -0.23 -3.91
N GLU A 77 13.07 -1.42 -3.93
CA GLU A 77 12.57 -2.15 -2.74
C GLU A 77 11.58 -1.36 -1.87
N LEU A 78 10.75 -0.52 -2.49
CA LEU A 78 9.86 0.45 -1.83
C LEU A 78 10.56 1.44 -0.89
N GLY A 79 11.89 1.49 -0.90
CA GLY A 79 12.70 2.23 0.08
C GLY A 79 12.66 1.62 1.49
N LEU A 80 12.24 0.36 1.64
CA LEU A 80 11.95 -0.24 2.94
C LEU A 80 13.13 -0.99 3.58
N ARG A 81 14.17 -1.35 2.83
CA ARG A 81 15.25 -2.21 3.33
C ARG A 81 15.88 -1.71 4.63
N SER A 82 16.35 -0.46 4.66
CA SER A 82 16.96 0.11 5.87
C SER A 82 15.98 0.15 7.05
N PHE A 83 14.70 0.41 6.80
CA PHE A 83 13.68 0.40 7.84
C PHE A 83 13.45 -1.01 8.41
N VAL A 84 13.25 -2.01 7.55
CA VAL A 84 12.98 -3.40 7.96
C VAL A 84 14.19 -3.99 8.70
N GLU A 85 15.40 -3.80 8.16
CA GLU A 85 16.63 -4.31 8.77
C GLU A 85 16.93 -3.61 10.10
N SER A 86 16.62 -2.32 10.26
CA SER A 86 16.77 -1.60 11.54
C SER A 86 15.90 -2.18 12.66
N LYS A 87 14.84 -2.93 12.31
CA LYS A 87 13.98 -3.63 13.27
C LYS A 87 14.42 -5.07 13.53
N GLY A 88 15.54 -5.51 12.95
CA GLY A 88 16.08 -6.86 13.09
C GLY A 88 15.37 -7.93 12.26
N ALA A 89 14.45 -7.51 11.36
CA ALA A 89 13.74 -8.40 10.47
C ALA A 89 14.54 -8.69 9.19
N GLU A 90 14.35 -9.88 8.63
CA GLU A 90 14.90 -10.24 7.32
C GLU A 90 14.00 -9.68 6.21
N PHE A 91 14.60 -9.03 5.21
CA PHE A 91 13.87 -8.48 4.07
C PHE A 91 14.27 -9.16 2.76
N VAL A 92 13.36 -9.99 2.24
CA VAL A 92 13.52 -10.69 0.97
C VAL A 92 12.69 -9.97 -0.09
N VAL A 93 13.33 -9.56 -1.19
CA VAL A 93 12.65 -8.92 -2.32
C VAL A 93 12.80 -9.82 -3.55
N THR A 94 11.71 -10.08 -4.26
CA THR A 94 11.74 -10.93 -5.45
C THR A 94 10.71 -10.53 -6.50
N SER A 95 10.96 -10.88 -7.74
CA SER A 95 9.95 -10.85 -8.82
C SER A 95 9.45 -12.25 -9.20
N SER A 96 10.04 -13.31 -8.64
CA SER A 96 9.74 -14.70 -8.97
C SER A 96 8.57 -15.20 -8.13
N LYS A 97 7.39 -15.33 -8.78
CA LYS A 97 6.11 -15.59 -8.08
C LYS A 97 5.20 -16.65 -8.72
N ASP A 98 5.38 -17.02 -9.99
CA ASP A 98 4.37 -17.82 -10.72
C ASP A 98 4.79 -19.28 -10.99
N TYR A 99 6.09 -19.57 -10.98
CA TYR A 99 6.59 -20.91 -11.33
C TYR A 99 6.66 -21.85 -10.12
N PRO A 100 6.57 -23.18 -10.31
CA PRO A 100 6.90 -24.13 -9.28
C PRO A 100 8.28 -23.83 -8.68
N ASN A 101 8.40 -23.86 -7.35
CA ASN A 101 9.61 -23.46 -6.62
C ASN A 101 10.04 -22.01 -6.87
N SER A 102 9.09 -21.10 -7.09
CA SER A 102 9.34 -19.66 -7.13
C SER A 102 10.03 -19.19 -5.85
N THR A 103 10.75 -18.07 -5.92
CA THR A 103 11.38 -17.49 -4.74
C THR A 103 10.33 -17.13 -3.69
N LEU A 104 9.16 -16.65 -4.12
CA LEU A 104 8.01 -16.45 -3.22
C LEU A 104 7.65 -17.76 -2.49
N ASP A 105 7.42 -18.86 -3.20
CA ASP A 105 7.00 -20.13 -2.57
C ASP A 105 8.05 -20.73 -1.63
N LYS A 106 9.33 -20.41 -1.84
CA LYS A 106 10.43 -20.84 -0.95
C LYS A 106 10.45 -20.08 0.38
N HIS A 107 10.08 -18.79 0.38
CA HIS A 107 10.15 -17.91 1.54
C HIS A 107 8.81 -17.65 2.20
N LEU A 108 7.70 -17.98 1.54
CA LEU A 108 6.36 -17.81 2.11
C LEU A 108 6.11 -18.67 3.37
N PRO A 109 6.62 -19.92 3.47
CA PRO A 109 6.38 -20.74 4.66
C PRO A 109 6.91 -20.16 5.97
N ASP A 110 7.97 -19.37 5.92
CA ASP A 110 8.58 -18.72 7.07
C ASP A 110 8.38 -17.20 7.13
N ALA A 111 7.64 -16.62 6.16
CA ALA A 111 7.28 -15.21 6.15
C ALA A 111 6.25 -14.88 7.24
N THR A 112 6.41 -13.72 7.88
CA THR A 112 5.42 -13.13 8.78
C THR A 112 4.64 -12.00 8.12
N VAL A 113 5.25 -11.33 7.15
CA VAL A 113 4.62 -10.31 6.31
C VAL A 113 4.88 -10.61 4.84
N VAL A 114 3.85 -10.53 4.02
CA VAL A 114 4.00 -10.50 2.56
C VAL A 114 3.55 -9.13 2.03
N ILE A 115 4.35 -8.53 1.16
CA ILE A 115 4.03 -7.28 0.47
C ILE A 115 3.91 -7.60 -1.01
N SER A 116 2.79 -7.23 -1.64
CA SER A 116 2.59 -7.36 -3.08
C SER A 116 2.06 -6.05 -3.68
N GLN A 117 1.81 -6.04 -4.98
CA GLN A 117 1.29 -4.90 -5.71
C GLN A 117 0.33 -5.37 -6.82
N PRO A 118 -0.72 -4.61 -7.16
CA PRO A 118 -1.65 -5.00 -8.22
C PRO A 118 -1.00 -5.09 -9.61
N PHE A 119 0.06 -4.31 -9.86
CA PHE A 119 0.78 -4.31 -11.15
C PHE A 119 1.62 -5.57 -11.40
N TRP A 120 2.00 -6.27 -10.32
CA TRP A 120 2.76 -7.52 -10.37
C TRP A 120 2.29 -8.45 -9.23
N PRO A 121 1.06 -8.96 -9.31
CA PRO A 121 0.36 -9.52 -8.16
C PRO A 121 0.92 -10.88 -7.77
N ALA A 122 1.31 -11.00 -6.49
CA ALA A 122 1.60 -12.26 -5.85
C ALA A 122 0.28 -12.86 -5.39
N TYR A 123 -0.24 -13.82 -6.15
CA TYR A 123 -1.49 -14.47 -5.78
C TYR A 123 -1.32 -15.27 -4.48
N ILE A 124 -1.93 -14.80 -3.40
CA ILE A 124 -1.94 -15.47 -2.09
C ILE A 124 -3.19 -16.34 -2.03
N THR A 125 -3.13 -17.48 -2.70
CA THR A 125 -4.23 -18.47 -2.80
C THR A 125 -4.42 -19.21 -1.46
N ALA A 126 -5.57 -19.86 -1.28
CA ALA A 126 -5.81 -20.74 -0.13
C ALA A 126 -4.68 -21.77 0.11
N GLU A 127 -4.11 -22.35 -0.96
CA GLU A 127 -2.98 -23.28 -0.85
C GLU A 127 -1.73 -22.62 -0.28
N ARG A 128 -1.44 -21.39 -0.70
CA ARG A 128 -0.30 -20.60 -0.20
C ARG A 128 -0.52 -20.17 1.24
N VAL A 129 -1.73 -19.76 1.59
CA VAL A 129 -2.14 -19.47 2.97
C VAL A 129 -1.96 -20.70 3.87
N ALA A 130 -2.36 -21.89 3.40
CA ALA A 130 -2.18 -23.13 4.15
C ALA A 130 -0.70 -23.49 4.38
N LYS A 131 0.18 -23.15 3.42
CA LYS A 131 1.63 -23.37 3.50
C LYS A 131 2.38 -22.29 4.30
N ALA A 132 1.71 -21.22 4.74
CA ALA A 132 2.30 -20.06 5.40
C ALA A 132 1.86 -19.94 6.87
N PRO A 133 2.28 -20.85 7.76
CA PRO A 133 1.79 -20.92 9.15
C PRO A 133 2.14 -19.68 9.99
N ASN A 134 3.16 -18.93 9.60
CA ASN A 134 3.65 -17.76 10.33
C ASN A 134 3.11 -16.43 9.79
N LEU A 135 2.38 -16.47 8.67
CA LEU A 135 1.91 -15.27 8.00
C LEU A 135 0.86 -14.57 8.87
N LYS A 136 1.08 -13.29 9.16
CA LYS A 136 0.20 -12.46 10.00
C LYS A 136 -0.40 -11.29 9.22
N LEU A 137 0.31 -10.82 8.19
CA LEU A 137 -0.04 -9.60 7.46
C LEU A 137 0.27 -9.75 5.97
N ALA A 138 -0.73 -9.48 5.13
CA ALA A 138 -0.58 -9.30 3.69
C ALA A 138 -0.84 -7.82 3.36
N ILE A 139 0.14 -7.15 2.76
CA ILE A 139 0.07 -5.74 2.40
C ILE A 139 0.04 -5.61 0.88
N THR A 140 -0.91 -4.86 0.36
CA THR A 140 -0.89 -4.38 -1.02
C THR A 140 -0.28 -2.97 -1.06
N ALA A 141 0.89 -2.85 -1.68
CA ALA A 141 1.53 -1.58 -2.02
C ALA A 141 0.78 -0.92 -3.20
N GLY A 142 -0.39 -0.37 -2.89
CA GLY A 142 -1.35 0.17 -3.84
C GLY A 142 -2.78 0.01 -3.33
N VAL A 143 -3.73 -0.14 -4.23
CA VAL A 143 -5.15 -0.37 -3.97
C VAL A 143 -5.62 -1.53 -4.84
N GLY A 144 -6.35 -2.49 -4.28
CA GLY A 144 -6.81 -3.70 -4.97
C GLY A 144 -6.16 -4.96 -4.41
N SER A 145 -6.84 -5.58 -3.46
CA SER A 145 -6.37 -6.77 -2.73
C SER A 145 -6.99 -8.10 -3.24
N ASP A 146 -7.59 -8.09 -4.43
CA ASP A 146 -8.28 -9.24 -5.05
C ASP A 146 -7.37 -10.45 -5.35
N HIS A 147 -6.06 -10.23 -5.39
CA HIS A 147 -5.05 -11.27 -5.53
C HIS A 147 -4.78 -12.05 -4.23
N VAL A 148 -5.45 -11.72 -3.13
CA VAL A 148 -5.41 -12.47 -1.87
C VAL A 148 -6.73 -13.20 -1.68
N ASP A 149 -6.68 -14.49 -1.35
CA ASP A 149 -7.85 -15.24 -0.92
C ASP A 149 -8.31 -14.74 0.46
N LEU A 150 -9.25 -13.79 0.45
CA LEU A 150 -9.71 -13.11 1.66
C LEU A 150 -10.42 -14.07 2.63
N ALA A 151 -11.07 -15.12 2.13
CA ALA A 151 -11.73 -16.12 2.97
C ALA A 151 -10.68 -16.95 3.72
N ALA A 152 -9.69 -17.50 3.00
CA ALA A 152 -8.60 -18.24 3.61
C ALA A 152 -7.77 -17.37 4.58
N ALA A 153 -7.54 -16.10 4.22
CA ALA A 153 -6.86 -15.14 5.10
C ALA A 153 -7.65 -14.91 6.40
N CYS A 154 -8.97 -14.72 6.30
CA CYS A 154 -9.84 -14.55 7.45
C CYS A 154 -9.83 -15.79 8.37
N GLU A 155 -9.95 -17.00 7.80
CA GLU A 155 -9.91 -18.25 8.56
C GLU A 155 -8.59 -18.45 9.34
N LYS A 156 -7.49 -17.94 8.78
CA LYS A 156 -6.16 -17.98 9.41
C LYS A 156 -5.82 -16.75 10.25
N ASN A 157 -6.75 -15.82 10.45
CA ASN A 157 -6.52 -14.55 11.16
C ASN A 157 -5.37 -13.71 10.58
N ILE A 158 -5.20 -13.75 9.25
CA ILE A 158 -4.24 -12.92 8.53
C ILE A 158 -4.89 -11.57 8.25
N THR A 159 -4.22 -10.49 8.64
CA THR A 159 -4.67 -9.14 8.29
C THR A 159 -4.33 -8.86 6.83
N VAL A 160 -5.30 -8.40 6.05
CA VAL A 160 -5.08 -7.90 4.69
C VAL A 160 -5.24 -6.39 4.72
N ALA A 161 -4.23 -5.67 4.26
CA ALA A 161 -4.20 -4.21 4.29
C ALA A 161 -3.72 -3.65 2.95
N GLU A 162 -4.25 -2.50 2.57
CA GLU A 162 -3.85 -1.77 1.37
C GLU A 162 -3.76 -0.27 1.68
N VAL A 163 -3.15 0.49 0.78
CA VAL A 163 -2.97 1.94 0.96
C VAL A 163 -4.13 2.67 0.28
N THR A 164 -5.32 2.56 0.86
CA THR A 164 -6.56 3.15 0.33
C THR A 164 -6.38 4.65 0.06
N GLY A 165 -6.78 5.09 -1.14
CA GLY A 165 -6.66 6.49 -1.55
C GLY A 165 -5.31 6.87 -2.17
N SER A 166 -4.29 6.01 -2.14
CA SER A 166 -2.94 6.35 -2.61
C SER A 166 -2.84 6.70 -4.10
N ASN A 167 -3.71 6.13 -4.94
CA ASN A 167 -3.65 6.27 -6.40
C ASN A 167 -4.97 6.73 -7.04
N VAL A 168 -5.97 7.13 -6.25
CA VAL A 168 -7.32 7.44 -6.78
C VAL A 168 -7.31 8.62 -7.76
N VAL A 169 -6.49 9.64 -7.51
CA VAL A 169 -6.33 10.78 -8.43
C VAL A 169 -5.66 10.33 -9.73
N SER A 170 -4.56 9.57 -9.63
CA SER A 170 -3.84 9.07 -10.81
C SER A 170 -4.71 8.17 -11.69
N VAL A 171 -5.53 7.30 -11.09
CA VAL A 171 -6.47 6.45 -11.84
C VAL A 171 -7.58 7.31 -12.47
N ALA A 172 -8.13 8.29 -11.76
CA ALA A 172 -9.14 9.20 -12.31
C ALA A 172 -8.61 10.02 -13.51
N GLU A 173 -7.39 10.55 -13.40
CA GLU A 173 -6.70 11.25 -14.49
C GLU A 173 -6.53 10.32 -15.70
N HIS A 174 -6.09 9.07 -15.46
CA HIS A 174 -5.92 8.08 -16.52
C HIS A 174 -7.25 7.73 -17.22
N VAL A 175 -8.35 7.61 -16.46
CA VAL A 175 -9.69 7.34 -17.03
C VAL A 175 -10.14 8.50 -17.93
N VAL A 176 -10.02 9.75 -17.48
CA VAL A 176 -10.39 10.92 -18.28
C VAL A 176 -9.52 11.02 -19.54
N MET A 177 -8.21 10.76 -19.42
CA MET A 177 -7.28 10.70 -20.55
C MET A 177 -7.70 9.64 -21.57
N MET A 178 -8.09 8.45 -21.13
CA MET A 178 -8.56 7.38 -22.02
C MET A 178 -9.89 7.71 -22.70
N ILE A 179 -10.84 8.30 -21.97
CA ILE A 179 -12.11 8.78 -22.54
C ILE A 179 -11.85 9.79 -23.66
N LEU A 180 -11.02 10.81 -23.40
CA LEU A 180 -10.69 11.83 -24.40
C LEU A 180 -9.92 11.23 -25.58
N SER A 181 -8.97 10.33 -25.33
CA SER A 181 -8.20 9.66 -26.39
C SER A 181 -9.11 8.88 -27.35
N LEU A 182 -10.13 8.20 -26.83
CA LEU A 182 -11.07 7.43 -27.66
C LEU A 182 -12.09 8.32 -28.37
N VAL A 183 -12.74 9.24 -27.65
CA VAL A 183 -13.76 10.14 -28.22
C VAL A 183 -13.19 11.06 -29.30
N ARG A 184 -11.90 11.38 -29.22
CA ARG A 184 -11.22 12.27 -30.17
C ARG A 184 -10.34 11.54 -31.18
N ASN A 185 -10.45 10.22 -31.29
CA ASN A 185 -9.68 9.40 -32.23
C ASN A 185 -8.16 9.67 -32.18
N TYR A 186 -7.62 9.92 -30.98
CA TYR A 186 -6.26 10.42 -30.80
C TYR A 186 -5.19 9.39 -31.19
N LEU A 187 -5.41 8.12 -30.86
CA LEU A 187 -4.43 7.05 -31.09
C LEU A 187 -4.12 6.85 -32.60
N PRO A 188 -5.12 6.65 -33.48
CA PRO A 188 -4.86 6.60 -34.93
C PRO A 188 -4.28 7.91 -35.49
N SER A 189 -4.78 9.07 -35.02
CA SER A 189 -4.24 10.36 -35.44
C SER A 189 -2.75 10.52 -35.13
N HIS A 190 -2.30 10.03 -33.96
CA HIS A 190 -0.89 10.05 -33.58
C HIS A 190 -0.05 9.11 -34.47
N GLU A 191 -0.58 7.95 -34.85
CA GLU A 191 0.08 7.01 -35.75
C GLU A 191 0.25 7.59 -37.17
N ILE A 192 -0.78 8.24 -37.71
CA ILE A 192 -0.72 8.95 -39.00
C ILE A 192 0.35 10.05 -38.94
N ALA A 193 0.34 10.87 -37.89
CA ALA A 193 1.30 11.95 -37.74
C ALA A 193 2.75 11.47 -37.62
N THR A 194 3.00 10.37 -36.91
CA THR A 194 4.36 9.81 -36.71
C THR A 194 4.86 9.02 -37.92
N SER A 195 3.96 8.49 -38.74
CA SER A 195 4.30 7.85 -40.02
C SER A 195 4.48 8.84 -41.19
N GLY A 196 4.27 10.13 -40.95
CA GLY A 196 4.45 11.20 -41.95
C GLY A 196 3.22 11.47 -42.82
N GLY A 197 2.05 10.94 -42.45
CA GLY A 197 0.78 11.23 -43.09
C GLY A 197 0.27 12.64 -42.76
N GLY A 198 -0.47 13.23 -43.70
CA GLY A 198 -1.01 14.59 -43.60
C GLY A 198 -2.50 14.71 -43.94
N ASP A 199 -3.21 13.58 -44.08
CA ASP A 199 -4.64 13.60 -44.34
C ASP A 199 -5.43 13.83 -43.05
N ILE A 200 -6.05 15.01 -42.97
CA ILE A 200 -6.84 15.44 -41.82
C ILE A 200 -8.16 14.65 -41.74
N ALA A 201 -8.71 14.20 -42.87
CA ALA A 201 -9.95 13.44 -42.90
C ALA A 201 -9.77 12.01 -42.38
N GLU A 202 -8.59 11.42 -42.55
CA GLU A 202 -8.24 10.11 -41.97
C GLU A 202 -8.02 10.16 -40.45
N CYS A 203 -7.82 11.37 -39.89
CA CYS A 203 -7.63 11.60 -38.45
C CYS A 203 -8.95 11.90 -37.69
N ALA A 204 -10.07 12.04 -38.40
CA ALA A 204 -11.35 12.47 -37.83
C ALA A 204 -12.11 11.35 -37.10
#